data_AF-A0A1I7SLD6-F1
#
_entry.id   AF-A0A1I7SLD6-F1
#
_cell.length_a   1.000
_cell.length_b   1.000
_cell.length_c   1.000
_cell.angle_alpha   90.00
_cell.angle_beta   90.00
_cell.angle_gamma   90.00
#
_symmetry.space_group_name_H-M   'P 1'
#
loop_
_entity.id
_entity.type
_entity.pdbx_description
1 polymer ?
#
loop_
_entity_poly.entity_id
_entity_poly.type
_entity_poly.pdbx_seq_one_letter_code
_entity_poly.pdbx_strand_id
1 'polypeptide(L)'
;MEVIELMDAFNWTTVICATFVTAYFCFTVQRCKALHPNLRFFLIQIVLPLNFVGSTRLLGALNDKFEFFHHDGTYCRIVNFVNVFATALSDCTMLAIVAERCVATYNRKHYENQKSNMAKIFAVLMLIHGVCYNFVCGYLGSKVEATFPKKCMYLDRWPFLDSMSFIICAIFSIGPMPLVIYLYVYNKRLKEDRRALESLTTRYQLSENVLVLECLFYVFIICFGIHGNCGLITMEIAGYMSLFVESPDLWWINFLAHISHMFVDFVALTMELIFFYYHPVIRNRVSKDLAWLLPRVYPEEGVTTKNKDFALNENGNGEDYFNQLQDQWGHKLGS
;
A
#
# COMPACT_ATOMS: atom_id res chain seq x y z
N MET A 1 -31.21 -9.61 -7.89
CA MET A 1 -30.99 -9.86 -6.44
C MET A 1 -29.82 -10.80 -6.24
N GLU A 2 -29.79 -11.97 -6.90
CA GLU A 2 -28.68 -12.95 -6.80
C GLU A 2 -27.28 -12.39 -7.13
N VAL A 3 -27.15 -11.47 -8.09
CA VAL A 3 -25.85 -10.91 -8.48
C VAL A 3 -25.20 -10.08 -7.36
N ILE A 4 -25.99 -9.27 -6.63
CA ILE A 4 -25.45 -8.44 -5.54
C ILE A 4 -25.00 -9.32 -4.37
N GLU A 5 -25.76 -10.35 -4.04
CA GLU A 5 -25.38 -11.27 -2.95
C GLU A 5 -24.10 -12.05 -3.28
N LEU A 6 -23.92 -12.42 -4.55
CA LEU A 6 -22.67 -13.02 -5.00
C LEU A 6 -21.49 -12.04 -4.88
N MET A 7 -21.69 -10.78 -5.25
CA MET A 7 -20.69 -9.72 -5.10
C MET A 7 -20.35 -9.46 -3.63
N ASP A 8 -21.34 -9.44 -2.75
CA ASP A 8 -21.13 -9.32 -1.30
C ASP A 8 -20.23 -10.43 -0.78
N ALA A 9 -20.56 -11.69 -1.09
CA ALA A 9 -19.78 -12.85 -0.68
C ALA A 9 -18.33 -12.77 -1.22
N PHE A 10 -18.16 -12.34 -2.46
CA PHE A 10 -16.86 -12.14 -3.07
C PHE A 10 -16.06 -11.02 -2.39
N ASN A 11 -16.68 -9.88 -2.09
CA ASN A 11 -16.08 -8.76 -1.37
C ASN A 11 -15.62 -9.19 0.01
N TRP A 12 -16.48 -9.88 0.76
CA TRP A 12 -16.15 -10.34 2.10
C TRP A 12 -14.98 -11.31 2.09
N THR A 13 -14.97 -12.25 1.14
CA THR A 13 -13.85 -13.18 0.96
C THR A 13 -12.56 -12.44 0.63
N THR A 14 -12.61 -11.46 -0.27
CA THR A 14 -11.46 -10.66 -0.67
C THR A 14 -10.90 -9.87 0.51
N VAL A 15 -11.73 -9.21 1.32
CA VAL A 15 -11.31 -8.47 2.52
C VAL A 15 -10.69 -9.40 3.57
N ILE A 16 -11.31 -10.56 3.82
CA ILE A 16 -10.78 -11.55 4.77
C ILE A 16 -9.40 -12.04 4.30
N CYS A 17 -9.27 -12.41 3.04
CA CYS A 17 -7.99 -12.78 2.44
C CYS A 17 -6.96 -11.65 2.56
N ALA A 18 -7.34 -10.41 2.20
CA ALA A 18 -6.50 -9.23 2.35
C ALA A 18 -6.00 -9.07 3.78
N THR A 19 -6.88 -9.23 4.78
CA THR A 19 -6.51 -9.13 6.20
C THR A 19 -5.45 -10.14 6.61
N PHE A 20 -5.57 -11.40 6.16
CA PHE A 20 -4.54 -12.41 6.42
C PHE A 20 -3.23 -12.10 5.70
N VAL A 21 -3.28 -11.66 4.44
CA VAL A 21 -2.10 -11.30 3.65
C VAL A 21 -1.40 -10.08 4.27
N THR A 22 -2.14 -9.05 4.69
CA THR A 22 -1.61 -7.87 5.38
C THR A 22 -0.94 -8.22 6.70
N ALA A 23 -1.58 -9.07 7.52
CA ALA A 23 -0.99 -9.54 8.77
C ALA A 23 0.35 -10.27 8.51
N TYR A 24 0.37 -11.16 7.52
CA TYR A 24 1.58 -11.87 7.11
C TYR A 24 2.65 -10.95 6.52
N PHE A 25 2.25 -9.95 5.73
CA PHE A 25 3.14 -8.94 5.18
C PHE A 25 3.82 -8.13 6.30
N CYS A 26 3.03 -7.64 7.26
CA CYS A 26 3.55 -6.91 8.41
C CYS A 26 4.53 -7.77 9.23
N PHE A 27 4.17 -9.03 9.49
CA PHE A 27 5.05 -9.99 10.17
C PHE A 27 6.37 -10.20 9.42
N THR A 28 6.30 -10.39 8.09
CA THR A 28 7.46 -10.62 7.23
C THR A 28 8.38 -9.41 7.22
N VAL A 29 7.84 -8.22 6.94
CA VAL A 29 8.60 -6.96 6.89
C VAL A 29 9.28 -6.67 8.21
N GLN A 30 8.61 -6.89 9.34
CA GLN A 30 9.20 -6.69 10.67
C GLN A 30 10.43 -7.58 10.91
N ARG A 31 10.42 -8.80 10.37
CA ARG A 31 11.54 -9.77 10.49
C ARG A 31 12.66 -9.55 9.48
N CYS A 32 12.45 -8.78 8.42
CA CYS A 32 13.47 -8.44 7.43
C CYS A 32 14.47 -7.41 7.99
N LYS A 33 15.41 -7.84 8.84
CA LYS A 33 16.42 -6.97 9.47
C LYS A 33 17.34 -6.25 8.48
N ALA A 34 17.46 -6.75 7.25
CA ALA A 34 18.22 -6.09 6.19
C ALA A 34 17.53 -4.79 5.71
N LEU A 35 16.21 -4.67 5.84
CA LEU A 35 15.50 -3.45 5.48
C LEU A 35 15.77 -2.36 6.51
N HIS A 36 15.99 -1.13 6.02
CA HIS A 36 16.13 0.02 6.89
C HIS A 36 14.91 0.15 7.84
N PRO A 37 15.10 0.48 9.14
CA PRO A 37 13.99 0.57 10.10
C PRO A 37 12.88 1.54 9.68
N ASN A 38 13.24 2.68 9.07
CA ASN A 38 12.24 3.62 8.57
C ASN A 38 11.42 3.02 7.42
N LEU A 39 12.08 2.36 6.46
CA LEU A 39 11.39 1.70 5.35
C LEU A 39 10.41 0.64 5.86
N ARG A 40 10.81 -0.19 6.83
CA ARG A 40 9.90 -1.16 7.47
C ARG A 40 8.68 -0.49 8.08
N PHE A 41 8.89 0.60 8.81
CA PHE A 41 7.82 1.37 9.41
C PHE A 41 6.86 1.91 8.35
N PHE A 42 7.37 2.54 7.28
CA PHE A 42 6.53 3.07 6.19
C PHE A 42 5.76 1.97 5.46
N LEU A 43 6.40 0.84 5.11
CA LEU A 43 5.70 -0.27 4.44
C LEU A 43 4.53 -0.79 5.27
N ILE A 44 4.72 -0.98 6.58
CA ILE A 44 3.65 -1.38 7.51
C ILE A 44 2.58 -0.28 7.62
N GLN A 45 3.00 0.98 7.74
CA GLN A 45 2.11 2.13 7.86
C GLN A 45 1.24 2.33 6.62
N ILE A 46 1.66 1.89 5.44
CA ILE A 46 0.88 2.02 4.21
C ILE A 46 -0.20 0.94 4.11
N VAL A 47 0.17 -0.32 4.36
CA VAL A 47 -0.76 -1.45 4.17
C VAL A 47 -1.85 -1.52 5.23
N LEU A 48 -1.57 -1.07 6.46
CA LEU A 48 -2.54 -1.13 7.56
C LEU A 48 -3.77 -0.25 7.32
N PRO A 49 -3.66 1.05 6.98
CA PRO A 49 -4.82 1.87 6.61
C PRO A 49 -5.60 1.29 5.44
N LEU A 50 -4.92 0.86 4.37
CA LEU A 50 -5.56 0.29 3.19
C LEU A 50 -6.40 -0.94 3.55
N ASN A 51 -5.86 -1.83 4.39
CA ASN A 51 -6.60 -2.98 4.89
C ASN A 51 -7.76 -2.58 5.81
N PHE A 52 -7.55 -1.58 6.69
CA PHE A 52 -8.59 -1.12 7.61
C PHE A 52 -9.80 -0.53 6.90
N VAL A 53 -9.64 0.10 5.73
CA VAL A 53 -10.76 0.56 4.90
C VAL A 53 -11.68 -0.62 4.56
N GLY A 54 -11.14 -1.69 3.98
CA GLY A 54 -11.91 -2.90 3.64
C GLY A 54 -12.49 -3.60 4.86
N SER A 55 -11.68 -3.78 5.92
CA SER A 55 -12.09 -4.47 7.15
C SER A 55 -13.24 -3.75 7.88
N THR A 56 -13.17 -2.43 8.00
CA THR A 56 -14.24 -1.66 8.66
C THR A 56 -15.50 -1.58 7.80
N ARG A 57 -15.37 -1.52 6.47
CA ARG A 57 -16.51 -1.63 5.55
C ARG A 57 -17.20 -2.99 5.66
N LEU A 58 -16.44 -4.09 5.75
CA LEU A 58 -16.97 -5.43 6.00
C LEU A 58 -17.80 -5.48 7.29
N LEU A 59 -17.29 -4.89 8.39
CA LEU A 59 -18.02 -4.81 9.66
C LEU A 59 -19.33 -4.02 9.54
N GLY A 60 -19.36 -2.97 8.72
CA GLY A 60 -20.57 -2.22 8.39
C GLY A 60 -21.55 -3.05 7.57
N ALA A 61 -21.08 -3.71 6.51
CA ALA A 61 -21.89 -4.55 5.62
C ALA A 61 -22.51 -5.74 6.35
N LEU A 62 -21.78 -6.39 7.28
CA LEU A 62 -22.31 -7.45 8.12
C LEU A 62 -23.44 -6.94 9.03
N ASN A 63 -23.28 -5.75 9.62
CA ASN A 63 -24.35 -5.14 10.38
C ASN A 63 -25.57 -4.82 9.50
N ASP A 64 -25.36 -4.36 8.28
CA ASP A 64 -26.46 -4.05 7.35
C ASP A 64 -27.19 -5.31 6.85
N LYS A 65 -26.50 -6.45 6.74
CA LYS A 65 -27.12 -7.73 6.31
C LYS A 65 -27.88 -8.42 7.44
N PHE A 66 -27.32 -8.40 8.66
CA PHE A 66 -27.87 -9.17 9.78
C PHE A 66 -28.60 -8.31 10.82
N GLU A 67 -28.57 -6.98 10.68
CA GLU A 67 -29.24 -6.01 11.56
C GLU A 67 -28.89 -6.22 13.05
N PHE A 68 -27.64 -6.61 13.34
CA PHE A 68 -27.19 -6.88 14.72
C PHE A 68 -27.34 -5.66 15.64
N PHE A 69 -27.12 -4.46 15.10
CA PHE A 69 -27.24 -3.19 15.80
C PHE A 69 -28.02 -2.17 14.96
N HIS A 70 -28.71 -1.27 15.65
CA HIS A 70 -29.42 -0.16 15.03
C HIS A 70 -28.47 0.71 14.20
N HIS A 71 -28.86 1.07 12.96
CA HIS A 71 -27.97 1.77 12.02
C HIS A 71 -27.46 3.14 12.54
N ASP A 72 -28.21 3.83 13.39
CA ASP A 72 -27.77 5.08 14.04
C ASP A 72 -27.17 4.92 15.44
N GLY A 73 -26.97 3.67 15.87
CA GLY A 73 -26.42 3.32 17.17
C GLY A 73 -24.92 3.59 17.30
N THR A 74 -24.42 3.45 18.52
CA THR A 74 -23.00 3.67 18.86
C THR A 74 -22.05 2.81 18.03
N TYR A 75 -22.44 1.57 17.70
CA TYR A 75 -21.65 0.67 16.86
C TYR A 75 -21.34 1.30 15.50
N CYS A 76 -22.37 1.71 14.75
CA CYS A 76 -22.18 2.31 13.42
C CYS A 76 -21.41 3.63 13.48
N ARG A 77 -21.58 4.42 14.55
CA ARG A 77 -20.77 5.64 14.74
C ARG A 77 -19.28 5.33 14.88
N ILE A 78 -18.94 4.31 15.67
CA ILE A 78 -17.54 3.92 15.90
C ILE A 78 -16.95 3.31 14.63
N VAL A 79 -17.58 2.27 14.07
CA VAL A 79 -17.07 1.56 12.89
C VAL A 79 -16.83 2.53 11.75
N ASN A 80 -17.76 3.45 11.55
CA ASN A 80 -17.63 4.37 10.44
C ASN A 80 -16.74 5.59 10.73
N PHE A 81 -16.57 6.01 11.99
CA PHE A 81 -15.45 6.89 12.35
C PHE A 81 -14.11 6.25 11.96
N VAL A 82 -13.91 4.98 12.33
CA VAL A 82 -12.67 4.25 12.01
C VAL A 82 -12.48 4.09 10.51
N ASN A 83 -13.55 3.82 9.75
CA ASN A 83 -13.48 3.69 8.30
C ASN A 83 -13.08 4.99 7.61
N VAL A 84 -13.79 6.09 7.85
CA VAL A 84 -13.48 7.39 7.25
C VAL A 84 -12.08 7.86 7.67
N PHE A 85 -11.68 7.58 8.91
CA PHE A 85 -10.33 7.84 9.39
C PHE A 85 -9.29 7.00 8.63
N ALA A 86 -9.53 5.70 8.43
CA ALA A 86 -8.65 4.81 7.68
C ALA A 86 -8.56 5.20 6.19
N THR A 87 -9.66 5.65 5.58
CA THR A 87 -9.68 6.19 4.20
C THR A 87 -8.75 7.39 4.09
N ALA A 88 -8.90 8.38 4.97
CA ALA A 88 -8.04 9.56 4.98
C ALA A 88 -6.56 9.24 5.21
N LEU A 89 -6.27 8.29 6.10
CA LEU A 89 -4.90 7.80 6.28
C LEU A 89 -4.37 7.15 5.00
N SER A 90 -5.20 6.35 4.32
CA SER A 90 -4.86 5.66 3.08
C SER A 90 -4.50 6.64 1.96
N ASP A 91 -5.21 7.76 1.85
CA ASP A 91 -4.94 8.79 0.84
C ASP A 91 -3.52 9.37 0.93
N CYS A 92 -2.98 9.47 2.15
CA CYS A 92 -1.65 10.04 2.39
C CYS A 92 -0.49 9.04 2.25
N THR A 93 -0.78 7.75 2.10
CA THR A 93 0.23 6.67 2.20
C THR A 93 1.32 6.77 1.11
N MET A 94 0.91 7.03 -0.13
CA MET A 94 1.84 7.19 -1.24
C MET A 94 2.70 8.44 -1.11
N LEU A 95 2.09 9.56 -0.71
CA LEU A 95 2.84 10.78 -0.44
C LEU A 95 3.90 10.56 0.66
N ALA A 96 3.55 9.81 1.70
CA ALA A 96 4.44 9.50 2.82
C ALA A 96 5.66 8.69 2.37
N ILE A 97 5.47 7.62 1.58
CA ILE A 97 6.61 6.82 1.10
C ILE A 97 7.47 7.59 0.09
N VAL A 98 6.87 8.41 -0.78
CA VAL A 98 7.62 9.23 -1.73
C VAL A 98 8.47 10.27 -1.00
N ALA A 99 7.90 10.95 0.01
CA ALA A 99 8.65 11.89 0.84
C ALA A 99 9.82 11.21 1.55
N GLU A 100 9.62 9.99 2.05
CA GLU A 100 10.69 9.24 2.68
C GLU A 100 11.78 8.82 1.66
N ARG A 101 11.41 8.42 0.45
CA ARG A 101 12.37 8.14 -0.64
C ARG A 101 13.13 9.38 -1.08
N CYS A 102 12.53 10.57 -1.05
CA CYS A 102 13.25 11.83 -1.24
C CYS A 102 14.35 11.99 -0.17
N VAL A 103 13.98 11.86 1.10
CA VAL A 103 14.93 12.00 2.22
C VAL A 103 16.07 10.99 2.11
N ALA A 104 15.74 9.73 1.80
CA ALA A 104 16.73 8.68 1.62
C ALA A 104 17.67 8.95 0.43
N THR A 105 17.18 9.55 -0.65
CA THR A 105 17.97 9.89 -1.84
C THR A 105 18.91 11.06 -1.58
N TYR A 106 18.40 12.16 -1.02
CA TYR A 106 19.18 13.38 -0.81
C TYR A 106 20.15 13.27 0.38
N ASN A 107 19.79 12.50 1.41
CA ASN A 107 20.64 12.32 2.60
C ASN A 107 21.33 10.94 2.67
N ARG A 108 21.55 10.29 1.52
CA ARG A 108 22.20 8.96 1.39
C ARG A 108 23.56 8.77 2.09
N LYS A 109 24.23 9.84 2.52
CA LYS A 109 25.50 9.75 3.27
C LYS A 109 25.27 9.56 4.77
N HIS A 110 24.17 10.09 5.30
CA HIS A 110 23.89 10.10 6.73
C HIS A 110 22.54 9.45 7.10
N TYR A 111 21.83 8.91 6.11
CA TYR A 111 20.51 8.32 6.29
C TYR A 111 20.51 7.16 7.30
N GLU A 112 21.60 6.40 7.41
CA GLU A 112 21.72 5.31 8.40
C GLU A 112 21.66 5.83 9.84
N ASN A 113 22.19 7.03 10.06
CA ASN A 113 22.24 7.68 11.37
C ASN A 113 20.96 8.49 11.66
N GLN A 114 20.06 8.63 10.68
CA GLN A 114 18.81 9.35 10.89
C GLN A 114 17.84 8.50 11.71
N LYS A 115 17.53 9.00 12.91
CA LYS A 115 16.45 8.47 13.74
C LYS A 115 15.10 8.60 13.02
N SER A 116 14.12 7.80 13.43
CA SER A 116 12.75 7.78 12.90
C SER A 116 11.91 9.03 13.19
N ASN A 117 12.52 10.17 13.50
CA ASN A 117 11.83 11.41 13.86
C ASN A 117 10.97 11.96 12.72
N MET A 118 11.46 11.93 11.48
CA MET A 118 10.68 12.38 10.31
C MET A 118 9.45 11.49 10.10
N ALA A 119 9.60 10.17 10.24
CA ALA A 119 8.49 9.22 10.14
C ALA A 119 7.41 9.49 11.21
N LYS A 120 7.82 9.83 12.44
CA LYS A 120 6.90 10.21 13.52
C LYS A 120 6.15 11.50 13.21
N ILE A 121 6.83 12.52 12.67
CA ILE A 121 6.20 13.78 12.27
C ILE A 121 5.15 13.52 11.18
N PHE A 122 5.51 12.75 10.15
CA PHE A 122 4.56 12.35 9.10
C PHE A 122 3.36 11.58 9.66
N ALA A 123 3.60 10.64 10.58
CA ALA A 123 2.51 9.92 11.24
C ALA A 123 1.56 10.88 11.97
N VAL A 124 2.08 11.86 12.73
CA VAL A 124 1.24 12.87 13.40
C VAL A 124 0.44 13.71 12.40
N LEU A 125 1.04 14.13 11.28
CA LEU A 125 0.34 14.87 10.24
C LEU A 125 -0.79 14.05 9.60
N MET A 126 -0.55 12.76 9.34
CA MET A 126 -1.58 11.84 8.85
C MET A 126 -2.72 11.68 9.85
N LEU A 127 -2.43 11.56 11.16
CA LEU A 127 -3.46 11.50 12.21
C LEU A 127 -4.33 12.77 12.22
N ILE A 128 -3.70 13.95 12.15
CA ILE A 128 -4.42 15.24 12.09
C ILE A 128 -5.30 15.28 10.84
N HIS A 129 -4.76 14.89 9.68
CA HIS A 129 -5.53 14.82 8.44
C HIS A 129 -6.75 13.89 8.58
N GLY A 130 -6.58 12.69 9.14
CA GLY A 130 -7.66 11.74 9.33
C GLY A 130 -8.78 12.27 10.23
N VAL A 131 -8.43 12.99 11.31
CA VAL A 131 -9.43 13.62 12.18
C VAL A 131 -10.17 14.74 11.44
N CYS A 132 -9.45 15.65 10.77
CA CYS A 132 -10.05 16.74 10.01
C CYS A 132 -10.96 16.22 8.90
N TYR A 133 -10.52 15.19 8.18
CA TYR A 133 -11.28 14.55 7.11
C TYR A 133 -12.61 13.99 7.62
N ASN A 134 -12.58 13.32 8.78
CA ASN A 134 -13.77 12.80 9.43
C ASN A 134 -14.81 13.88 9.72
N PHE A 135 -14.36 15.02 10.26
CA PHE A 135 -15.23 16.18 10.51
C PHE A 135 -15.82 16.75 9.22
N VAL A 136 -15.03 16.84 8.15
CA VAL A 136 -15.48 17.35 6.85
C VAL A 136 -16.54 16.41 6.25
N CYS A 137 -16.31 15.10 6.22
CA CYS A 137 -17.29 14.13 5.72
C CYS A 137 -18.58 14.18 6.54
N GLY A 138 -18.48 14.24 7.87
CA GLY A 138 -19.65 14.38 8.75
C GLY A 138 -20.43 15.67 8.50
N TYR A 139 -19.74 16.79 8.33
CA TYR A 139 -20.37 18.08 8.01
C TYR A 139 -21.06 18.04 6.65
N LEU A 140 -20.39 17.59 5.59
CA LEU A 140 -20.95 17.53 4.24
C LEU A 140 -22.13 16.55 4.16
N GLY A 141 -22.02 15.37 4.79
CA GLY A 141 -23.12 14.40 4.87
C GLY A 141 -24.36 14.97 5.56
N SER A 142 -24.20 15.85 6.56
CA SER A 142 -25.33 16.52 7.21
C SER A 142 -26.08 17.53 6.33
N LYS A 143 -25.51 17.92 5.18
CA LYS A 143 -26.09 18.91 4.26
C LYS A 143 -26.87 18.30 3.10
N VAL A 144 -26.80 16.98 2.93
CA VAL A 144 -27.38 16.26 1.79
C VAL A 144 -28.22 15.10 2.31
N GLU A 145 -29.37 14.85 1.70
CA GLU A 145 -30.19 13.68 2.03
C GLU A 145 -29.44 12.38 1.73
N ALA A 146 -29.55 11.39 2.61
CA ALA A 146 -28.84 10.13 2.46
C ALA A 146 -29.44 9.30 1.31
N THR A 147 -28.61 8.88 0.36
CA THR A 147 -29.01 8.00 -0.74
C THR A 147 -29.40 6.61 -0.22
N PHE A 148 -28.67 6.11 0.79
CA PHE A 148 -28.95 4.83 1.45
C PHE A 148 -29.06 5.01 2.97
N PRO A 149 -30.20 5.51 3.49
CA PRO A 149 -30.32 5.90 4.91
C PRO A 149 -30.19 4.72 5.89
N LYS A 150 -30.39 3.48 5.41
CA LYS A 150 -30.29 2.26 6.21
C LYS A 150 -28.90 1.62 6.19
N LYS A 151 -27.87 2.26 5.62
CA LYS A 151 -26.50 1.75 5.68
C LYS A 151 -25.84 2.12 7.00
N CYS A 152 -24.89 1.34 7.49
CA CYS A 152 -24.16 1.65 8.72
C CYS A 152 -23.03 2.68 8.48
N MET A 153 -22.47 2.70 7.27
CA MET A 153 -21.27 3.46 6.91
C MET A 153 -21.58 4.86 6.34
N TYR A 154 -20.87 5.92 6.73
CA TYR A 154 -21.06 7.28 6.14
C TYR A 154 -20.80 7.24 4.63
N LEU A 155 -19.68 6.67 4.18
CA LEU A 155 -19.34 6.67 2.76
C LEU A 155 -20.37 5.89 1.90
N ASP A 156 -20.96 4.81 2.44
CA ASP A 156 -22.00 4.05 1.74
C ASP A 156 -23.37 4.74 1.78
N ARG A 157 -23.68 5.50 2.85
CA ARG A 157 -24.91 6.30 2.95
C ARG A 157 -24.94 7.43 1.93
N TRP A 158 -23.79 8.02 1.65
CA TRP A 158 -23.60 9.17 0.75
C TRP A 158 -22.51 8.87 -0.29
N PRO A 159 -22.84 8.17 -1.39
CA PRO A 159 -21.89 7.79 -2.45
C PRO A 159 -21.05 8.95 -3.01
N PHE A 160 -21.59 10.17 -3.06
CA PHE A 160 -20.83 11.34 -3.50
C PHE A 160 -19.63 11.67 -2.59
N LEU A 161 -19.71 11.38 -1.28
CA LEU A 161 -18.58 11.56 -0.36
C LEU A 161 -17.47 10.57 -0.65
N ASP A 162 -17.83 9.32 -0.98
CA ASP A 162 -16.86 8.30 -1.38
C ASP A 162 -16.18 8.73 -2.69
N SER A 163 -16.94 9.19 -3.68
CA SER A 163 -16.40 9.79 -4.93
C SER A 163 -15.40 10.92 -4.65
N MET A 164 -15.73 11.89 -3.79
CA MET A 164 -14.77 12.93 -3.38
C MET A 164 -13.51 12.35 -2.71
N SER A 165 -13.66 11.30 -1.90
CA SER A 165 -12.54 10.56 -1.28
C SER A 165 -11.61 9.99 -2.34
N PHE A 166 -12.17 9.33 -3.37
CA PHE A 166 -11.39 8.76 -4.47
C PHE A 166 -10.65 9.82 -5.28
N ILE A 167 -11.24 11.00 -5.52
CA ILE A 167 -10.55 12.11 -6.19
C ILE A 167 -9.34 12.56 -5.37
N ILE A 168 -9.51 12.74 -4.05
CA ILE A 168 -8.43 13.13 -3.15
C ILE A 168 -7.33 12.06 -3.14
N CYS A 169 -7.72 10.79 -3.04
CA CYS A 169 -6.82 9.64 -3.13
C CYS A 169 -6.02 9.64 -4.44
N ALA A 170 -6.68 9.90 -5.58
CA ALA A 170 -6.04 9.96 -6.89
C ALA A 170 -5.02 11.11 -6.95
N ILE A 171 -5.33 12.28 -6.40
CA ILE A 171 -4.40 13.42 -6.34
C ILE A 171 -3.17 13.08 -5.49
N PHE A 172 -3.36 12.56 -4.29
CA PHE A 172 -2.24 12.24 -3.39
C PHE A 172 -1.47 11.00 -3.78
N SER A 173 -2.10 10.06 -4.48
CA SER A 173 -1.46 8.84 -4.95
C SER A 173 -0.80 9.01 -6.30
N ILE A 174 -1.42 9.62 -7.31
CA ILE A 174 -0.84 9.76 -8.65
C ILE A 174 -0.02 11.04 -8.79
N GLY A 175 -0.39 12.13 -8.09
CA GLY A 175 0.31 13.41 -8.16
C GLY A 175 1.83 13.34 -7.91
N PRO A 176 2.32 12.52 -6.95
CA PRO A 176 3.76 12.34 -6.72
C PRO A 176 4.49 11.46 -7.75
N MET A 177 3.79 10.81 -8.70
CA MET A 177 4.40 9.87 -9.66
C MET A 177 5.57 10.47 -10.47
N PRO A 178 5.49 11.71 -11.00
CA PRO A 178 6.62 12.32 -11.71
C PRO A 178 7.88 12.45 -10.84
N LEU A 179 7.70 12.73 -9.55
CA LEU A 179 8.80 12.81 -8.59
C LEU A 179 9.43 11.45 -8.36
N VAL A 180 8.64 10.38 -8.28
CA VAL A 180 9.15 9.00 -8.17
C VAL A 180 9.96 8.61 -9.40
N ILE A 181 9.46 8.90 -10.61
CA ILE A 181 10.19 8.64 -11.85
C ILE A 181 11.51 9.40 -11.86
N TYR A 182 11.49 10.69 -11.48
CA TYR A 182 12.70 11.49 -11.36
C TYR A 182 13.70 10.88 -10.36
N LEU A 183 13.25 10.51 -9.16
CA LEU A 183 14.10 9.88 -8.14
C LEU A 183 14.68 8.55 -8.64
N TYR A 184 13.89 7.74 -9.35
CA TYR A 184 14.36 6.46 -9.90
C TYR A 184 15.48 6.69 -10.92
N VAL A 185 15.26 7.56 -11.91
CA VAL A 185 16.27 7.88 -12.93
C VAL A 185 17.52 8.51 -12.29
N TYR A 186 17.34 9.41 -11.33
CA TYR A 186 18.45 10.04 -10.62
C TYR A 186 19.29 9.01 -9.84
N ASN A 187 18.64 8.15 -9.05
CA ASN A 187 19.33 7.11 -8.28
C ASN A 187 20.01 6.07 -9.18
N LYS A 188 19.40 5.72 -10.32
CA LYS A 188 20.01 4.78 -11.29
C LYS A 188 21.29 5.36 -11.90
N ARG A 189 21.25 6.62 -12.37
CA ARG A 189 22.45 7.31 -12.89
C ARG A 189 23.55 7.41 -11.83
N LEU A 190 23.18 7.71 -10.59
CA LEU A 190 24.12 7.78 -9.48
C LEU A 190 24.75 6.41 -9.15
N LYS A 191 24.00 5.32 -9.34
CA LYS A 191 24.49 3.95 -9.13
C LYS A 191 25.55 3.56 -10.17
N GLU A 192 25.40 4.05 -11.39
CA GLU A 192 26.36 3.85 -12.49
C GLU A 192 27.65 4.65 -12.27
N ASP A 193 27.58 5.83 -11.66
CA ASP A 193 28.76 6.63 -11.29
C ASP A 193 29.44 6.13 -10.01
N ARG A 194 30.16 5.01 -10.13
CA ARG A 194 30.90 4.37 -9.02
C ARG A 194 31.89 5.31 -8.32
N ARG A 195 32.38 6.36 -8.99
CA ARG A 195 33.34 7.33 -8.41
C ARG A 195 32.67 8.30 -7.43
N ALA A 196 31.38 8.57 -7.59
CA ALA A 196 30.60 9.43 -6.70
C ALA A 196 30.18 8.75 -5.38
N LEU A 197 30.46 7.44 -5.22
CA LEU A 197 30.03 6.64 -4.07
C LEU A 197 31.21 6.35 -3.13
N GLU A 198 31.40 7.27 -2.18
CA GLU A 198 32.49 7.32 -1.20
C GLU A 198 32.49 6.16 -0.19
N SER A 199 31.33 5.61 0.18
CA SER A 199 31.21 4.57 1.24
C SER A 199 30.35 3.37 0.83
N LEU A 200 30.65 2.22 1.45
CA LEU A 200 29.90 0.97 1.33
C LEU A 200 28.43 1.12 1.75
N THR A 201 28.18 1.81 2.85
CA THR A 201 26.84 2.12 3.34
C THR A 201 26.05 2.92 2.30
N THR A 202 26.65 3.95 1.70
CA THR A 202 25.99 4.78 0.68
C THR A 202 25.62 3.95 -0.55
N ARG A 203 26.45 2.99 -0.96
CA ARG A 203 26.15 2.07 -2.06
C ARG A 203 24.97 1.15 -1.73
N TYR A 204 24.94 0.60 -0.52
CA TYR A 204 23.86 -0.24 -0.06
C TYR A 204 22.52 0.51 -0.03
N GLN A 205 22.51 1.71 0.56
CA GLN A 205 21.32 2.56 0.64
C GLN A 205 20.81 2.99 -0.73
N LEU A 206 21.74 3.32 -1.65
CA LEU A 206 21.37 3.65 -3.01
C LEU A 206 20.73 2.45 -3.73
N SER A 207 21.27 1.24 -3.54
CA SER A 207 20.68 0.03 -4.14
C SER A 207 19.32 -0.30 -3.53
N GLU A 208 19.15 -0.17 -2.21
CA GLU A 208 17.85 -0.34 -1.56
C GLU A 208 16.83 0.67 -2.09
N ASN A 209 17.21 1.94 -2.23
CA ASN A 209 16.34 2.98 -2.80
C ASN A 209 15.90 2.66 -4.23
N VAL A 210 16.80 2.22 -5.10
CA VAL A 210 16.45 1.85 -6.48
C VAL A 210 15.44 0.70 -6.50
N LEU A 211 15.67 -0.36 -5.70
CA LEU A 211 14.77 -1.52 -5.62
C LEU A 211 13.38 -1.13 -5.11
N VAL A 212 13.30 -0.28 -4.08
CA VAL A 212 12.01 0.19 -3.55
C VAL A 212 11.30 1.08 -4.57
N LEU A 213 12.01 1.98 -5.25
CA LEU A 213 11.43 2.85 -6.29
C LEU A 213 10.92 2.03 -7.48
N GLU A 214 11.59 0.94 -7.83
CA GLU A 214 11.14 -0.01 -8.85
C GLU A 214 9.88 -0.76 -8.43
N CYS A 215 9.82 -1.26 -7.19
CA CYS A 215 8.59 -1.84 -6.63
C CYS A 215 7.44 -0.82 -6.65
N LEU A 216 7.72 0.42 -6.24
CA LEU A 216 6.74 1.50 -6.26
C LEU A 216 6.23 1.78 -7.68
N PHE A 217 7.09 1.73 -8.70
CA PHE A 217 6.66 1.90 -10.09
C PHE A 217 5.58 0.89 -10.49
N TYR A 218 5.75 -0.38 -10.14
CA TYR A 218 4.72 -1.41 -10.35
C TYR A 218 3.45 -1.11 -9.54
N VAL A 219 3.59 -0.63 -8.29
CA VAL A 219 2.45 -0.22 -7.46
C VAL A 219 1.68 0.92 -8.12
N PHE A 220 2.35 1.96 -8.63
CA PHE A 220 1.69 3.07 -9.33
C PHE A 220 0.92 2.58 -10.56
N ILE A 221 1.53 1.73 -11.39
CA ILE A 221 0.90 1.28 -12.63
C ILE A 221 -0.26 0.34 -12.35
N ILE A 222 -0.03 -0.73 -11.59
CA ILE A 222 -1.01 -1.80 -11.43
C ILE A 222 -2.06 -1.40 -10.39
N CYS A 223 -1.63 -0.95 -9.21
CA CYS A 223 -2.57 -0.66 -8.13
C CYS A 223 -3.31 0.65 -8.41
N PHE A 224 -2.61 1.77 -8.58
CA PHE A 224 -3.30 3.06 -8.75
C PHE A 224 -3.74 3.33 -10.20
N GLY A 225 -2.94 2.93 -11.18
CA GLY A 225 -3.21 3.13 -12.60
C GLY A 225 -4.35 2.25 -13.13
N ILE A 226 -4.35 0.95 -12.81
CA ILE A 226 -5.41 0.03 -13.27
C ILE A 226 -6.53 -0.07 -12.24
N HIS A 227 -6.28 -0.66 -11.07
CA HIS A 227 -7.34 -0.90 -10.09
C HIS A 227 -7.94 0.42 -9.56
N GLY A 228 -7.09 1.36 -9.17
CA GLY A 228 -7.50 2.66 -8.63
C GLY A 228 -8.38 3.46 -9.61
N ASN A 229 -8.02 3.52 -10.90
CA ASN A 229 -8.86 4.20 -11.89
C ASN A 229 -10.18 3.47 -12.15
N CYS A 230 -10.20 2.13 -12.19
CA CYS A 230 -11.46 1.39 -12.30
C CYS A 230 -12.40 1.66 -11.10
N GLY A 231 -11.82 1.72 -9.88
CA GLY A 231 -12.55 2.09 -8.67
C GLY A 231 -13.06 3.53 -8.69
N LEU A 232 -12.20 4.47 -9.07
CA LEU A 232 -12.54 5.89 -9.21
C LEU A 232 -13.68 6.09 -10.22
N ILE A 233 -13.55 5.58 -11.44
CA ILE A 233 -14.56 5.78 -12.50
C ILE A 233 -15.93 5.26 -12.06
N THR A 234 -15.98 4.05 -11.47
CA THR A 234 -17.24 3.46 -11.02
C THR A 234 -17.86 4.25 -9.87
N MET A 235 -17.04 4.74 -8.93
CA MET A 235 -17.52 5.56 -7.82
C MET A 235 -17.94 6.96 -8.25
N GLU A 236 -17.24 7.59 -9.18
CA GLU A 236 -17.61 8.89 -9.75
C GLU A 236 -18.97 8.83 -10.44
N ILE A 237 -19.24 7.77 -11.21
CA ILE A 237 -20.55 7.56 -11.83
C ILE A 237 -21.63 7.40 -10.75
N ALA A 238 -21.38 6.58 -9.72
CA ALA A 238 -22.31 6.38 -8.61
C ALA A 238 -22.57 7.68 -7.82
N GLY A 239 -21.51 8.46 -7.54
CA GLY A 239 -21.57 9.74 -6.88
C GLY A 239 -22.36 10.77 -7.68
N TYR A 240 -22.08 10.88 -8.99
CA TYR A 240 -22.83 11.76 -9.89
C TYR A 240 -24.31 11.40 -9.95
N MET A 241 -24.63 10.11 -10.13
CA MET A 241 -26.01 9.63 -10.11
C MET A 241 -26.70 9.94 -8.78
N SER A 242 -26.00 9.79 -7.66
CA SER A 242 -26.58 10.03 -6.33
C SER A 242 -26.94 11.49 -6.05
N LEU A 243 -26.25 12.44 -6.70
CA LEU A 243 -26.36 13.88 -6.38
C LEU A 243 -27.11 14.69 -7.43
N PHE A 244 -26.98 14.34 -8.72
CA PHE A 244 -27.44 15.19 -9.82
C PHE A 244 -28.60 14.63 -10.63
N VAL A 245 -28.96 13.37 -10.44
CA VAL A 245 -30.08 12.74 -11.18
C VAL A 245 -31.35 12.83 -10.32
N GLU A 246 -32.43 13.40 -10.86
CA GLU A 246 -33.69 13.65 -10.11
C GLU A 246 -34.44 12.36 -9.70
N SER A 247 -34.10 11.20 -10.26
CA SER A 247 -34.66 9.89 -9.89
C SER A 247 -33.65 8.78 -10.20
N PRO A 248 -32.58 8.65 -9.41
CA PRO A 248 -31.52 7.71 -9.73
C PRO A 248 -31.95 6.27 -9.44
N ASP A 249 -31.51 5.35 -10.30
CA ASP A 249 -31.66 3.92 -10.04
C ASP A 249 -30.71 3.52 -8.90
N LEU A 250 -31.30 3.32 -7.70
CA LEU A 250 -30.59 2.92 -6.49
C LEU A 250 -29.88 1.57 -6.64
N TRP A 251 -30.40 0.66 -7.48
CA TRP A 251 -29.76 -0.61 -7.74
C TRP A 251 -28.43 -0.41 -8.47
N TRP A 252 -28.42 0.45 -9.49
CA TRP A 252 -27.22 0.78 -10.26
C TRP A 252 -26.16 1.50 -9.42
N ILE A 253 -26.56 2.48 -8.59
CA ILE A 253 -25.63 3.16 -7.68
C ILE A 253 -24.98 2.14 -6.75
N ASN A 254 -25.77 1.26 -6.14
CA ASN A 254 -25.27 0.25 -5.22
C ASN A 254 -24.33 -0.73 -5.94
N PHE A 255 -24.69 -1.20 -7.14
CA PHE A 255 -23.87 -2.10 -7.94
C PHE A 255 -22.50 -1.48 -8.29
N LEU A 256 -22.48 -0.22 -8.73
CA LEU A 256 -21.26 0.51 -9.05
C LEU A 256 -20.36 0.71 -7.83
N ALA A 257 -20.95 1.03 -6.66
CA ALA A 257 -20.20 1.13 -5.40
C ALA A 257 -19.53 -0.20 -5.05
N HIS A 258 -20.21 -1.33 -5.19
CA HIS A 258 -19.62 -2.66 -4.92
C HIS A 258 -18.46 -2.97 -5.87
N ILE A 259 -18.56 -2.59 -7.15
CA ILE A 259 -17.44 -2.71 -8.09
C ILE A 259 -16.26 -1.87 -7.64
N SER A 260 -16.51 -0.61 -7.27
CA SER A 260 -15.45 0.27 -6.80
C SER A 260 -14.73 -0.28 -5.57
N HIS A 261 -15.52 -0.79 -4.62
CA HIS A 261 -15.06 -1.39 -3.38
C HIS A 261 -14.16 -2.62 -3.62
N MET A 262 -14.50 -3.48 -4.59
CA MET A 262 -13.65 -4.60 -5.03
C MET A 262 -12.27 -4.11 -5.47
N PHE A 263 -12.23 -3.09 -6.33
CA PHE A 263 -10.97 -2.60 -6.87
C PHE A 263 -10.08 -1.99 -5.78
N VAL A 264 -10.66 -1.32 -4.78
CA VAL A 264 -9.90 -0.82 -3.62
C VAL A 264 -9.29 -1.96 -2.81
N ASP A 265 -10.05 -3.03 -2.55
CA ASP A 265 -9.51 -4.17 -1.80
C ASP A 265 -8.39 -4.87 -2.59
N PHE A 266 -8.51 -4.91 -3.93
CA PHE A 266 -7.43 -5.39 -4.79
C PHE A 266 -6.20 -4.49 -4.82
N VAL A 267 -6.31 -3.19 -4.54
CA VAL A 267 -5.15 -2.30 -4.40
C VAL A 267 -4.30 -2.74 -3.21
N ALA A 268 -4.92 -2.96 -2.05
CA ALA A 268 -4.21 -3.40 -0.85
C ALA A 268 -3.48 -4.74 -1.07
N LEU A 269 -4.21 -5.72 -1.58
CA LEU A 269 -3.67 -7.06 -1.90
C LEU A 269 -2.54 -7.01 -2.91
N THR A 270 -2.76 -6.35 -4.05
CA THR A 270 -1.79 -6.31 -5.15
C THR A 270 -0.52 -5.58 -4.72
N MET A 271 -0.62 -4.54 -3.90
CA MET A 271 0.54 -3.84 -3.36
C MET A 271 1.44 -4.80 -2.56
N GLU A 272 0.87 -5.57 -1.65
CA GLU A 272 1.61 -6.54 -0.84
C GLU A 272 2.25 -7.64 -1.70
N LEU A 273 1.49 -8.16 -2.67
CA LEU A 273 1.97 -9.14 -3.64
C LEU A 273 3.16 -8.59 -4.44
N ILE A 274 3.11 -7.35 -4.92
CA ILE A 274 4.22 -6.72 -5.64
C ILE A 274 5.49 -6.74 -4.78
N PHE A 275 5.41 -6.38 -3.51
CA PHE A 275 6.57 -6.43 -2.62
C PHE A 275 7.03 -7.87 -2.33
N PHE A 276 6.12 -8.84 -2.21
CA PHE A 276 6.50 -10.25 -2.07
C PHE A 276 7.22 -10.81 -3.32
N TYR A 277 6.86 -10.38 -4.52
CA TYR A 277 7.44 -10.88 -5.76
C TYR A 277 8.69 -10.12 -6.22
N TYR A 278 8.68 -8.80 -6.11
CA TYR A 278 9.71 -7.94 -6.71
C TYR A 278 10.75 -7.47 -5.70
N HIS A 279 10.45 -7.36 -4.40
CA HIS A 279 11.44 -6.92 -3.43
C HIS A 279 12.32 -8.10 -2.96
N PRO A 280 13.62 -8.18 -3.32
CA PRO A 280 14.41 -9.41 -3.14
C PRO A 280 14.53 -9.87 -1.69
N VAL A 281 14.71 -8.91 -0.76
CA VAL A 281 14.81 -9.20 0.68
C VAL A 281 13.52 -9.80 1.26
N ILE A 282 12.36 -9.28 0.83
CA ILE A 282 11.06 -9.74 1.30
C ILE A 282 10.75 -11.09 0.64
N ARG A 283 10.94 -11.19 -0.69
CA ARG A 283 10.78 -12.44 -1.44
C ARG A 283 11.57 -13.59 -0.82
N ASN A 284 12.86 -13.38 -0.56
CA ASN A 284 13.73 -14.41 0.02
C ASN A 284 13.24 -14.86 1.41
N ARG A 285 12.67 -13.93 2.19
CA ARG A 285 12.07 -14.26 3.49
C ARG A 285 10.82 -15.11 3.31
N VAL A 286 9.92 -14.70 2.42
CA VAL A 286 8.69 -15.44 2.10
C VAL A 286 9.02 -16.83 1.56
N SER A 287 9.98 -16.97 0.66
CA SER A 287 10.38 -18.28 0.12
C SER A 287 10.92 -19.22 1.22
N LYS A 288 11.65 -18.68 2.22
CA LYS A 288 12.09 -19.48 3.38
C LYS A 288 10.92 -19.89 4.27
N ASP A 289 10.01 -18.96 4.54
CA ASP A 289 8.83 -19.25 5.36
C ASP A 289 7.91 -20.29 4.65
N LEU A 290 7.76 -20.22 3.32
CA LEU A 290 7.05 -21.22 2.51
C LEU A 290 7.77 -22.57 2.45
N ALA A 291 9.09 -22.61 2.34
CA ALA A 291 9.85 -23.87 2.37
C ALA A 291 9.72 -24.58 3.73
N TRP A 292 9.65 -23.81 4.81
CA TRP A 292 9.43 -24.34 6.15
C TRP A 292 7.99 -24.85 6.35
N LEU A 293 6.97 -24.13 5.86
CA LEU A 293 5.56 -24.52 5.99
C LEU A 293 5.16 -25.67 5.04
N LEU A 294 5.70 -25.66 3.83
CA LEU A 294 5.33 -26.57 2.74
C LEU A 294 6.58 -27.20 2.09
N PRO A 295 7.38 -27.99 2.85
CA PRO A 295 8.67 -28.50 2.37
C PRO A 295 8.55 -29.43 1.17
N ARG A 296 7.39 -30.07 0.97
CA ARG A 296 7.10 -30.93 -0.19
C ARG A 296 6.82 -30.14 -1.48
N VAL A 297 6.35 -28.89 -1.36
CA VAL A 297 5.99 -28.02 -2.50
C VAL A 297 7.15 -27.07 -2.81
N TYR A 298 7.85 -26.60 -1.78
CA TYR A 298 8.99 -25.68 -1.87
C TYR A 298 10.23 -26.30 -1.19
N PRO A 299 10.96 -27.21 -1.86
CA PRO A 299 12.18 -27.76 -1.30
C PRO A 299 13.24 -26.67 -1.10
N GLU A 300 13.88 -26.64 0.07
CA GLU A 300 14.87 -25.62 0.45
C GLU A 300 16.01 -25.49 -0.57
N GLU A 301 16.46 -26.61 -1.14
CA GLU A 301 17.51 -26.67 -2.15
C GLU A 301 17.15 -25.85 -3.40
N GLY A 302 15.91 -25.95 -3.88
CA GLY A 302 15.42 -25.19 -5.04
C GLY A 302 15.23 -23.69 -4.77
N VAL A 303 14.98 -23.32 -3.50
CA VAL A 303 14.89 -21.92 -3.06
C VAL A 303 16.28 -21.27 -3.03
N THR A 304 17.32 -22.01 -2.61
CA THR A 304 18.70 -21.50 -2.65
C THR A 304 19.22 -21.28 -4.07
N THR A 305 18.92 -22.17 -5.01
CA THR A 305 19.40 -22.07 -6.40
C THR A 305 18.72 -20.92 -7.16
N LYS A 306 17.38 -20.82 -7.10
CA LYS A 306 16.65 -19.70 -7.74
C LYS A 306 17.04 -18.33 -7.19
N ASN A 307 17.27 -18.23 -5.87
CA ASN A 307 17.68 -16.97 -5.26
C ASN A 307 19.13 -16.59 -5.61
N LYS A 308 20.02 -17.57 -5.85
CA LYS A 308 21.36 -17.33 -6.39
C LYS A 308 21.29 -16.85 -7.84
N ASP A 309 20.55 -17.53 -8.70
CA ASP A 309 20.44 -17.17 -10.13
C ASP A 309 19.85 -15.77 -10.33
N PHE A 310 18.88 -15.37 -9.51
CA PHE A 310 18.31 -14.02 -9.56
C PHE A 310 19.26 -12.97 -8.96
N ALA A 311 19.98 -13.30 -7.89
CA ALA A 311 21.00 -12.41 -7.33
C ALA A 311 22.18 -12.22 -8.31
N LEU A 312 22.54 -13.25 -9.09
CA LEU A 312 23.55 -13.18 -10.15
C LEU A 312 23.09 -12.30 -11.33
N ASN A 313 21.80 -12.38 -11.68
CA ASN A 313 21.25 -11.62 -12.82
C ASN A 313 20.88 -10.15 -12.47
N GLU A 314 20.42 -9.84 -11.24
CA GLU A 314 20.11 -8.46 -10.82
C GLU A 314 21.27 -7.75 -10.10
N ASN A 315 22.12 -8.52 -9.40
CA ASN A 315 23.31 -8.04 -8.71
C ASN A 315 24.58 -8.64 -9.31
N GLY A 316 24.74 -8.66 -10.64
CA GLY A 316 26.03 -8.98 -11.29
C GLY A 316 27.23 -8.18 -10.74
N ASN A 317 27.00 -7.15 -9.92
CA ASN A 317 28.00 -6.43 -9.16
C ASN A 317 28.41 -7.06 -7.82
N GLY A 318 27.68 -8.00 -7.23
CA GLY A 318 27.94 -8.57 -5.91
C GLY A 318 29.07 -9.60 -5.90
N GLU A 319 29.09 -10.49 -6.90
CA GLU A 319 30.19 -11.43 -7.10
C GLU A 319 31.41 -10.76 -7.72
N ASP A 320 31.25 -9.86 -8.69
CA ASP A 320 32.36 -9.00 -9.17
C ASP A 320 32.99 -8.19 -8.02
N TYR A 321 32.20 -7.80 -7.02
CA TYR A 321 32.66 -7.06 -5.85
C TYR A 321 33.41 -7.94 -4.83
N PHE A 322 32.92 -9.16 -4.55
CA PHE A 322 33.66 -10.12 -3.72
C PHE A 322 34.92 -10.63 -4.40
N ASN A 323 34.89 -10.85 -5.72
CA ASN A 323 36.06 -11.22 -6.52
C ASN A 323 37.09 -10.08 -6.56
N GLN A 324 36.67 -8.82 -6.67
CA GLN A 324 37.59 -7.66 -6.56
C GLN A 324 38.19 -7.48 -5.16
N LEU A 325 37.43 -7.77 -4.10
CA LEU A 325 37.96 -7.79 -2.73
C LEU A 325 38.93 -8.94 -2.51
N GLN A 326 38.64 -10.10 -3.08
CA GLN A 326 39.50 -11.28 -3.03
C GLN A 326 40.81 -11.06 -3.79
N ASP A 327 40.79 -10.38 -4.94
CA ASP A 327 42.00 -9.97 -5.67
C ASP A 327 42.82 -8.94 -4.89
N GLN A 328 42.18 -7.97 -4.23
CA GLN A 328 42.88 -6.96 -3.41
C GLN A 328 43.46 -7.53 -2.10
N TRP A 329 42.83 -8.55 -1.52
CA TRP A 329 43.31 -9.21 -0.31
C TRP A 329 44.32 -10.32 -0.60
N GLY A 330 44.17 -11.02 -1.73
CA GLY A 330 45.12 -12.02 -2.21
C GLY A 330 46.50 -11.42 -2.51
N HIS A 331 46.55 -10.18 -3.00
CA HIS A 331 47.81 -9.47 -3.24
C HIS A 331 48.55 -9.01 -1.96
N LYS A 332 47.89 -8.96 -0.79
CA LYS A 332 48.52 -8.57 0.49
C LYS A 332 49.01 -9.75 1.33
N LEU A 333 48.75 -10.98 0.91
CA LEU A 333 49.22 -12.20 1.56
C LEU A 333 50.37 -12.89 0.81
N GLY A 334 50.87 -12.25 -0.26
CA GLY A 334 51.96 -12.75 -1.11
C GLY A 334 53.10 -11.76 -1.32
N SER A 335 53.36 -10.85 -0.37
CA SER A 335 54.55 -9.98 -0.35
C SER A 335 55.31 -10.11 0.95
#